data_AF-A0A382PBR2-F1
#
_entry.id   AF-A0A382PBR2-F1
#
_cell.length_a   1.000
_cell.length_b   1.000
_cell.length_c   1.000
_cell.angle_alpha   90.00
_cell.angle_beta   90.00
_cell.angle_gamma   90.00
#
_symmetry.space_group_name_H-M   'P 1'
#
loop_
_entity.id
_entity.type
_entity.pdbx_description
1 polymer ?
#
loop_
_entity_poly.entity_id
_entity_poly.type
_entity_poly.pdbx_seq_one_letter_code
_entity_poly.pdbx_strand_id
1 'polypeptide(L)'
;MKTGIESRYITFSKVFTISICLIILSGCSSRHNNHMKEYVYKADPAFRYEIEETYKAEGWTEYRVKMVSGTWLTKQEVNHPEWWHWVTIVVPDEVTETEA
;
A
#
# COMPACT_ATOMS: atom_id res chain seq x y z
N MET A 1 -2.24 63.08 -17.82
CA MET A 1 -1.21 62.30 -17.11
C MET A 1 -1.73 61.48 -15.91
N LYS A 2 -3.06 61.35 -15.71
CA LYS A 2 -3.64 60.54 -14.60
C LYS A 2 -4.17 59.16 -15.06
N THR A 3 -4.59 59.04 -16.32
CA THR A 3 -5.22 57.84 -16.90
C THR A 3 -4.25 56.68 -17.15
N GLY A 4 -2.98 56.95 -17.40
CA GLY A 4 -1.96 55.92 -17.64
C GLY A 4 -1.43 55.23 -16.38
N ILE A 5 -1.60 55.83 -15.21
CA ILE A 5 -1.15 55.26 -13.93
C ILE A 5 -2.22 54.29 -13.40
N GLU A 6 -3.50 54.69 -13.40
CA GLU A 6 -4.67 53.85 -13.04
C GLU A 6 -4.71 52.54 -13.86
N SER A 7 -4.50 52.61 -15.17
CA SER A 7 -4.49 51.45 -16.07
C SER A 7 -3.35 50.46 -15.76
N ARG A 8 -2.17 50.97 -15.38
CA ARG A 8 -1.02 50.15 -14.99
C ARG A 8 -1.23 49.49 -13.63
N TYR A 9 -1.87 50.16 -12.67
CA TYR A 9 -2.22 49.58 -11.36
C TYR A 9 -3.28 48.48 -11.46
N ILE A 10 -4.30 48.66 -12.30
CA ILE A 10 -5.34 47.63 -12.54
C ILE A 10 -4.75 46.39 -13.23
N THR A 11 -3.84 46.59 -14.18
CA THR A 11 -3.17 45.49 -14.90
C THR A 11 -2.21 44.73 -13.97
N PHE A 12 -1.43 45.44 -13.14
CA PHE A 12 -0.57 44.81 -12.11
C PHE A 12 -1.38 44.04 -11.07
N SER A 13 -2.50 44.61 -10.61
CA SER A 13 -3.43 43.97 -9.65
C SER A 13 -4.07 42.70 -10.23
N LYS A 14 -4.47 42.71 -11.50
CA LYS A 14 -5.01 41.51 -12.18
C LYS A 14 -3.95 40.41 -12.35
N VAL A 15 -2.72 40.76 -12.73
CA VAL A 15 -1.62 39.79 -12.84
C VAL A 15 -1.25 39.21 -11.47
N PHE A 16 -1.23 40.05 -10.42
CA PHE A 16 -0.98 39.61 -9.05
C PHE A 16 -2.09 38.69 -8.53
N THR A 17 -3.36 39.02 -8.80
CA THR A 17 -4.51 38.18 -8.43
C THR A 17 -4.53 36.86 -9.18
N ILE A 18 -4.20 36.85 -10.48
CA ILE A 18 -4.08 35.62 -11.30
C ILE A 18 -2.93 34.74 -10.81
N SER A 19 -1.79 35.35 -10.46
CA SER A 19 -0.62 34.65 -9.90
C SER A 19 -0.95 34.00 -8.54
N ILE A 20 -1.66 34.72 -7.67
CA ILE A 20 -2.15 34.19 -6.38
C ILE A 20 -3.12 33.03 -6.59
N CYS A 21 -4.06 33.12 -7.54
CA CYS A 21 -4.97 32.02 -7.87
C CYS A 21 -4.23 30.76 -8.35
N LEU A 22 -3.19 30.91 -9.18
CA LEU A 22 -2.37 29.79 -9.67
C LEU A 22 -1.57 29.11 -8.55
N ILE A 23 -1.11 29.87 -7.56
CA ILE A 23 -0.43 29.34 -6.36
C ILE A 23 -1.40 28.56 -5.47
N ILE A 24 -2.64 29.04 -5.29
CA ILE A 24 -3.65 28.36 -4.45
C ILE A 24 -4.16 27.06 -5.10
N LEU A 25 -4.29 27.02 -6.44
CA LEU A 25 -4.72 25.82 -7.17
C LEU A 25 -3.70 24.67 -7.13
N SER A 26 -2.42 24.95 -6.88
CA SER A 26 -1.35 23.95 -6.82
C SER A 26 -1.27 23.22 -5.47
N GLY A 27 -2.05 23.64 -4.47
CA GLY A 27 -1.94 23.18 -3.08
C GLY A 27 -2.70 21.91 -2.71
N CYS A 28 -3.50 21.32 -3.61
CA CYS A 28 -4.31 20.14 -3.29
C CYS A 28 -3.73 18.87 -3.94
N SER A 29 -2.67 18.34 -3.35
CA SER A 29 -2.25 16.95 -3.57
C SER A 29 -2.28 16.25 -2.22
N SER A 30 -3.37 15.53 -1.91
CA SER A 30 -3.35 14.60 -0.79
C SER A 30 -2.45 13.43 -1.17
N ARG A 31 -1.15 13.57 -0.90
CA ARG A 31 -0.23 12.43 -0.96
C ARG A 31 -0.61 11.53 0.21
N HIS A 32 -1.55 10.63 -0.04
CA HIS A 32 -1.94 9.59 0.90
C HIS A 32 -0.78 8.57 0.94
N ASN A 33 0.28 8.93 1.66
CA ASN A 33 1.43 8.07 1.89
C ASN A 33 0.97 6.93 2.79
N ASN A 34 0.47 5.86 2.19
CA ASN A 34 0.08 4.68 2.94
C ASN A 34 1.31 3.78 3.11
N HIS A 35 2.18 4.15 4.06
CA HIS A 35 3.40 3.40 4.36
C HIS A 35 3.13 1.92 4.67
N MET A 36 1.97 1.62 5.27
CA MET A 36 1.54 0.24 5.50
C MET A 36 1.26 -0.47 4.18
N LYS A 37 0.54 0.17 3.25
CA LYS A 37 0.29 -0.37 1.91
C LYS A 37 1.61 -0.62 1.18
N GLU A 38 2.51 0.37 1.17
CA GLU A 38 3.82 0.21 0.54
C GLU A 38 4.61 -0.94 1.15
N TYR A 39 4.59 -1.08 2.47
CA TYR A 39 5.21 -2.20 3.18
C TYR A 39 4.60 -3.54 2.78
N VAL A 40 3.27 -3.68 2.82
CA VAL A 40 2.55 -4.94 2.51
C VAL A 40 2.75 -5.37 1.05
N TYR A 41 2.77 -4.42 0.11
CA TYR A 41 2.90 -4.73 -1.32
C TYR A 41 4.36 -4.80 -1.81
N LYS A 42 5.34 -4.45 -0.97
CA LYS A 42 6.76 -4.57 -1.33
C LYS A 42 7.15 -6.04 -1.35
N ALA A 43 7.56 -6.54 -2.51
CA ALA A 43 8.08 -7.89 -2.64
C ALA A 43 9.38 -8.06 -1.82
N ASP A 44 9.45 -9.13 -1.02
CA ASP A 44 10.65 -9.57 -0.32
C ASP A 44 11.23 -10.79 -1.06
N PRO A 45 12.52 -10.77 -1.47
CA PRO A 45 13.14 -11.92 -2.14
C PRO A 45 13.17 -13.21 -1.33
N ALA A 46 13.04 -13.14 0.01
CA ALA A 46 12.97 -14.31 0.87
C ALA A 46 11.60 -14.99 0.84
N PHE A 47 10.56 -14.31 0.34
CA PHE A 47 9.21 -14.84 0.29
C PHE A 47 9.16 -16.14 -0.51
N ARG A 48 8.73 -17.21 0.15
CA ARG A 48 8.54 -18.55 -0.43
C ARG A 48 7.61 -19.35 0.45
N TYR A 49 6.98 -20.37 -0.13
CA TYR A 49 6.16 -21.31 0.61
C TYR A 49 6.22 -22.69 -0.01
N GLU A 50 5.99 -23.70 0.82
CA GLU A 50 5.88 -25.10 0.42
C GLU A 50 4.72 -25.76 1.19
N ILE A 51 3.96 -26.63 0.51
CA ILE A 51 2.98 -27.49 1.16
C ILE A 51 3.77 -28.67 1.75
N GLU A 52 3.90 -28.70 3.07
CA GLU A 52 4.63 -29.75 3.79
C GLU A 52 3.74 -30.97 3.99
N GLU A 53 2.46 -30.77 4.27
CA GLU A 53 1.50 -31.84 4.52
C GLU A 53 0.17 -31.56 3.81
N THR A 54 -0.46 -32.63 3.33
CA THR A 54 -1.85 -32.61 2.85
C THR A 54 -2.61 -33.69 3.59
N TYR A 55 -3.69 -33.30 4.26
CA TYR A 55 -4.56 -34.19 5.00
C TYR A 55 -5.96 -34.17 4.39
N LYS A 56 -6.48 -35.36 4.05
CA LYS A 56 -7.85 -35.51 3.54
C LYS A 56 -8.73 -36.05 4.65
N ALA A 57 -9.79 -35.32 4.96
CA ALA A 57 -10.84 -35.73 5.88
C ALA A 57 -12.15 -35.91 5.11
N GLU A 58 -13.17 -36.43 5.79
CA GLU A 58 -14.52 -36.45 5.23
C GLU A 58 -15.07 -35.02 5.17
N GLY A 59 -15.33 -34.53 3.96
CA GLY A 59 -15.93 -33.21 3.73
C GLY A 59 -14.94 -32.05 3.60
N TRP A 60 -13.63 -32.28 3.76
CA TRP A 60 -12.61 -31.25 3.50
C TRP A 60 -11.21 -31.81 3.24
N THR A 61 -10.38 -30.99 2.59
CA THR A 61 -8.94 -31.18 2.46
C THR A 61 -8.18 -30.06 3.18
N GLU A 62 -7.25 -30.43 4.06
CA GLU A 62 -6.33 -29.53 4.75
C GLU A 62 -4.96 -29.53 4.06
N TYR A 63 -4.37 -28.34 3.90
CA TYR A 63 -3.00 -28.13 3.48
C TYR A 63 -2.23 -27.41 4.57
N ARG A 64 -1.17 -28.02 5.07
CA ARG A 64 -0.23 -27.36 5.99
C ARG A 64 0.93 -26.79 5.19
N VAL A 65 0.99 -25.48 5.15
CA VAL A 65 1.97 -24.71 4.38
C VAL A 65 3.01 -24.14 5.33
N LYS A 66 4.28 -24.37 5.02
CA LYS A 66 5.38 -23.63 5.63
C LYS A 66 5.67 -22.43 4.75
N MET A 67 5.54 -21.24 5.31
CA MET A 67 5.70 -19.99 4.60
C MET A 67 6.82 -19.18 5.25
N VAL A 68 7.76 -18.69 4.44
CA VAL A 68 8.63 -17.56 4.82
C VAL A 68 7.98 -16.30 4.27
N SER A 69 7.55 -15.41 5.17
CA SER A 69 6.85 -14.17 4.81
C SER A 69 7.80 -13.06 4.36
N GLY A 70 9.05 -13.12 4.80
CA GLY A 70 10.09 -12.17 4.42
C GLY A 70 11.25 -12.18 5.40
N THR A 71 12.02 -11.10 5.37
CA THR A 71 13.16 -10.89 6.28
C THR A 71 12.80 -9.86 7.36
N TRP A 72 13.04 -10.20 8.63
CA TRP A 72 12.96 -9.31 9.77
C TRP A 72 14.37 -8.94 10.26
N LEU A 73 14.69 -7.64 10.21
CA LEU A 73 16.00 -7.08 10.60
C LEU A 73 17.20 -7.71 9.86
N THR A 74 18.40 -7.29 10.24
CA THR A 74 19.64 -7.82 9.66
C THR A 74 20.23 -8.96 10.48
N LYS A 75 21.14 -9.72 9.87
CA LYS A 75 21.94 -10.78 10.56
C LYS A 75 22.81 -10.26 11.71
N GLN A 76 23.00 -8.94 11.82
CA GLN A 76 23.74 -8.31 12.92
C GLN A 76 22.84 -8.10 14.15
N GLU A 77 21.53 -8.03 13.93
CA GLU A 77 20.54 -7.76 14.98
C GLU A 77 19.87 -9.05 15.48
N VAL A 78 19.70 -10.05 14.60
CA VAL A 78 19.04 -11.32 14.91
C VAL A 78 19.73 -12.52 14.27
N ASN A 79 19.66 -13.67 14.94
CA ASN A 79 20.27 -14.92 14.47
C ASN A 79 19.53 -15.53 13.27
N HIS A 80 18.19 -15.44 13.26
CA HIS A 80 17.33 -15.99 12.23
C HIS A 80 16.49 -14.87 11.62
N PRO A 81 16.98 -14.19 10.58
CA PRO A 81 16.28 -13.05 10.01
C PRO A 81 15.09 -13.49 9.13
N GLU A 82 15.03 -14.74 8.68
CA GLU A 82 13.85 -15.23 7.96
C GLU A 82 12.67 -15.39 8.92
N TRP A 83 11.59 -14.66 8.64
CA TRP A 83 10.36 -14.77 9.40
C TRP A 83 9.44 -15.80 8.75
N TRP A 84 9.13 -16.88 9.48
CA TRP A 84 8.36 -17.99 8.94
C TRP A 84 7.17 -18.36 9.83
N HIS A 85 6.15 -18.95 9.20
CA HIS A 85 4.90 -19.33 9.82
C HIS A 85 4.40 -20.68 9.29
N TRP A 86 3.62 -21.36 10.12
CA TRP A 86 2.71 -22.41 9.67
C TRP A 86 1.39 -21.77 9.26
N VAL A 87 0.94 -22.06 8.05
CA VAL A 87 -0.36 -21.64 7.52
C VAL A 87 -1.16 -22.89 7.21
N THR A 88 -2.31 -23.04 7.87
CA THR A 88 -3.24 -24.13 7.60
C THR A 88 -4.36 -23.63 6.71
N ILE A 89 -4.52 -24.23 5.53
CA ILE A 89 -5.59 -23.94 4.58
C ILE A 89 -6.56 -25.12 4.62
N VAL A 90 -7.81 -24.87 4.98
CA VAL A 90 -8.88 -25.88 4.96
C VAL A 90 -9.82 -25.56 3.81
N VAL A 91 -9.93 -26.49 2.86
CA VAL A 91 -10.78 -26.39 1.68
C VAL A 91 -11.91 -27.40 1.84
N PRO A 92 -13.17 -26.97 2.05
CA PRO A 92 -14.30 -27.89 2.11
C PRO A 92 -14.58 -28.49 0.72
N ASP A 93 -15.12 -29.71 0.69
CA ASP A 93 -15.46 -30.41 -0.57
C ASP A 93 -16.65 -29.72 -1.29
N GLU A 94 -17.56 -29.14 -0.51
CA GLU A 94 -18.70 -28.38 -0.98
C GLU A 94 -18.74 -27.00 -0.30
N VAL A 95 -19.00 -25.95 -1.08
CA VAL A 95 -19.19 -24.59 -0.57
C VAL A 95 -20.67 -24.25 -0.68
N THR A 96 -21.37 -24.17 0.45
CA THR A 96 -22.74 -23.64 0.48
C THR A 96 -22.65 -22.14 0.71
N GLU A 97 -22.92 -21.34 -0.32
CA GLU A 97 -23.02 -19.90 -0.14
C GLU A 97 -24.30 -19.58 0.65
N THR A 98 -24.13 -18.95 1.80
CA THR A 98 -25.18 -18.11 2.40
C THR A 98 -24.70 -16.68 2.25
N GLU A 99 -25.46 -15.85 1.53
CA GLU A 99 -25.15 -14.43 1.39
C GLU A 99 -24.96 -13.77 2.77
N ALA A 100 -24.00 -12.85 2.84
CA ALA A 100 -23.61 -12.11 4.04
C ALA A 100 -24.44 -10.84 4.26
#